data_AF-A0A8H7YZN1-F1
#
_entry.id   AF-A0A8H7YZN1-F1
#
_cell.length_a   1.000
_cell.length_b   1.000
_cell.length_c   1.000
_cell.angle_alpha   90.00
_cell.angle_beta   90.00
_cell.angle_gamma   90.00
#
_symmetry.space_group_name_H-M   'P 1'
#
loop_
_entity.id
_entity.type
_entity.pdbx_description
1 polymer ?
#
loop_
_entity_poly.entity_id
_entity_poly.type
_entity_poly.pdbx_seq_one_letter_code
_entity_poly.pdbx_strand_id
1 'polypeptide(L)'
;MILGMPLYGREFADTDGPGTPFTGTGGSGSYEPGIWDYKVLPKEGAEEHLELGTNGGCGASWSYDKSSRSMISYDTVPMVEKKTKYIIDKGLGGGMWWEASGDRDPRTAEKAKGSLIGTFVEGVGGGLEKHENALSFPESQYDNLKAGFGEK
;
A
#
# COMPACT_ATOMS: atom_id res chain seq x y z
N MET A 1 15.97 -9.16 -2.13
CA MET A 1 15.16 -8.07 -2.72
C MET A 1 13.84 -7.99 -1.98
N ILE A 2 13.41 -6.80 -1.56
CA ILE A 2 12.11 -6.56 -0.91
C ILE A 2 11.22 -5.79 -1.91
N LEU A 3 9.98 -6.21 -2.10
CA LEU A 3 9.07 -5.55 -3.03
C LEU A 3 8.35 -4.39 -2.32
N GLY A 4 8.60 -3.16 -2.75
CA GLY A 4 7.87 -1.98 -2.29
C GLY A 4 6.47 -1.89 -2.92
N MET A 5 5.46 -1.62 -2.10
CA MET A 5 4.05 -1.45 -2.48
C MET A 5 3.47 -0.16 -1.85
N PRO A 6 2.62 0.58 -2.56
CA PRO A 6 2.07 1.85 -2.05
C PRO A 6 0.86 1.64 -1.13
N LEU A 7 0.73 2.49 -0.11
CA LEU A 7 -0.50 2.70 0.67
C LEU A 7 -1.16 4.03 0.28
N TYR A 8 -1.03 4.41 -0.99
CA TYR A 8 -1.59 5.60 -1.58
C TYR A 8 -1.89 5.35 -3.06
N GLY A 9 -2.72 6.21 -3.64
CA GLY A 9 -2.96 6.28 -5.06
C GLY A 9 -2.44 7.57 -5.68
N ARG A 10 -2.17 7.52 -6.99
CA ARG A 10 -1.82 8.69 -7.80
C ARG A 10 -2.95 9.01 -8.77
N GLU A 11 -3.41 10.26 -8.73
CA GLU A 11 -4.49 10.77 -9.58
C GLU A 11 -3.97 11.37 -10.89
N PHE A 12 -4.70 11.07 -11.96
CA PHE A 12 -4.57 11.64 -13.29
C PHE A 12 -5.93 12.22 -13.69
N ALA A 13 -6.01 13.53 -13.89
CA ALA A 13 -7.25 14.22 -14.23
C ALA A 13 -7.40 14.40 -15.75
N ASP A 14 -8.64 14.62 -16.20
CA ASP A 14 -8.99 14.83 -17.61
C ASP A 14 -8.46 13.74 -18.55
N THR A 15 -8.48 12.48 -18.10
CA THR A 15 -7.99 11.32 -18.85
C THR A 15 -9.14 10.41 -19.28
N ASP A 16 -8.95 9.64 -20.37
CA ASP A 16 -9.89 8.58 -20.77
C ASP A 16 -9.59 7.23 -20.07
N GLY A 17 -8.48 7.16 -19.31
CA GLY A 17 -8.10 5.99 -18.52
C GLY A 17 -6.59 5.70 -18.56
N PRO A 18 -6.17 4.49 -18.17
CA PRO A 18 -4.77 4.09 -18.20
C PRO A 18 -4.17 4.16 -19.62
N GLY A 19 -2.99 4.76 -19.74
CA GLY A 19 -2.25 4.85 -21.01
C GLY A 19 -2.74 5.93 -21.98
N THR A 20 -3.76 6.71 -21.63
CA THR A 20 -4.22 7.86 -22.42
C THR A 20 -3.64 9.17 -21.89
N PRO A 21 -3.61 10.25 -22.71
CA PRO A 21 -3.23 11.58 -22.24
C PRO A 21 -4.10 12.05 -21.07
N PHE A 22 -3.52 12.85 -20.18
CA PHE A 22 -4.17 13.44 -19.02
C PHE A 22 -3.75 14.91 -18.89
N THR A 23 -4.53 15.72 -18.17
CA THR A 23 -4.20 17.11 -17.85
C THR A 23 -4.27 17.35 -16.35
N GLY A 24 -3.11 17.42 -15.69
CA GLY A 24 -3.02 17.68 -14.25
C GLY A 24 -3.40 16.48 -13.37
N THR A 25 -3.46 16.72 -12.06
CA THR A 25 -3.58 15.65 -11.04
C THR A 25 -4.70 15.92 -10.04
N GLY A 26 -5.81 16.52 -10.49
CA GLY A 26 -7.02 16.70 -9.67
C GLY A 26 -7.01 17.87 -8.68
N GLY A 27 -5.92 18.66 -8.62
CA GLY A 27 -5.80 19.89 -7.81
C GLY A 27 -5.88 19.72 -6.28
N SER A 28 -6.21 18.52 -5.80
CA SER A 28 -6.40 18.14 -4.40
C SER A 28 -5.66 16.84 -4.10
N GLY A 29 -5.56 16.48 -2.82
CA GLY A 29 -5.02 15.21 -2.35
C GLY A 29 -5.19 15.07 -0.84
N SER A 30 -4.84 13.92 -0.29
CA SER A 30 -4.88 13.68 1.17
C SER A 30 -3.85 14.55 1.89
N TYR A 31 -2.67 14.71 1.30
CA TYR A 31 -1.56 15.50 1.87
C TYR A 31 -0.92 16.42 0.83
N GLU A 32 -0.70 15.91 -0.38
CA GLU A 32 -0.18 16.69 -1.51
C GLU A 32 -1.07 16.49 -2.75
N PRO A 33 -1.23 17.51 -3.61
CA PRO A 33 -2.06 17.41 -4.80
C PRO A 33 -1.68 16.20 -5.68
N GLY A 34 -2.67 15.41 -6.07
CA GLY A 34 -2.48 14.21 -6.88
C GLY A 34 -2.13 12.94 -6.12
N ILE A 35 -1.96 13.00 -4.80
CA ILE A 35 -1.74 11.81 -3.96
C ILE A 35 -2.88 11.66 -2.95
N TRP A 36 -3.48 10.48 -2.94
CA TRP A 36 -4.57 10.11 -2.04
C TRP A 36 -4.16 8.92 -1.20
N ASP A 37 -4.40 8.95 0.10
CA ASP A 37 -4.20 7.77 0.94
C ASP A 37 -5.11 6.62 0.48
N TYR A 38 -4.62 5.39 0.58
CA TYR A 38 -5.43 4.23 0.24
C TYR A 38 -6.73 4.15 1.08
N LYS A 39 -6.68 4.60 2.34
CA LYS A 39 -7.83 4.60 3.25
C LYS A 39 -9.04 5.44 2.82
N VAL A 40 -8.85 6.37 1.88
CA VAL A 40 -9.95 7.21 1.33
C VAL A 40 -10.34 6.83 -0.10
N LEU A 41 -9.81 5.73 -0.62
CA LEU A 41 -10.11 5.21 -1.95
C LEU A 41 -11.00 3.96 -1.85
N PRO A 42 -11.85 3.66 -2.85
CA PRO A 42 -12.17 4.52 -3.99
C PRO A 42 -12.96 5.76 -3.55
N LYS A 43 -12.83 6.85 -4.32
CA LYS A 43 -13.65 8.05 -4.11
C LYS A 43 -15.10 7.75 -4.52
N GLU A 44 -16.05 8.45 -3.90
CA GLU A 44 -17.46 8.34 -4.24
C GLU A 44 -17.68 8.58 -5.75
N GLY A 45 -18.48 7.72 -6.39
CA GLY A 45 -18.76 7.78 -7.83
C GLY A 45 -17.71 7.12 -8.73
N ALA A 46 -16.53 6.76 -8.21
CA ALA A 46 -15.51 6.05 -8.98
C ALA A 46 -15.75 4.54 -9.01
N GLU A 47 -15.49 3.92 -10.17
CA GLU A 47 -15.54 2.47 -10.37
C GLU A 47 -14.14 1.88 -10.20
N GLU A 48 -13.96 0.85 -9.36
CA GLU A 48 -12.70 0.12 -9.23
C GLU A 48 -12.51 -0.89 -10.38
N HIS A 49 -11.31 -0.91 -10.94
CA HIS A 49 -10.90 -1.79 -12.02
C HIS A 49 -9.66 -2.61 -11.60
N LEU A 50 -9.59 -3.84 -12.11
CA LEU A 50 -8.53 -4.79 -11.81
C LEU A 50 -8.10 -5.51 -13.10
N GLU A 51 -6.81 -5.45 -13.41
CA GLU A 51 -6.15 -6.16 -14.51
C GLU A 51 -5.11 -7.09 -13.87
N LEU A 52 -5.21 -8.41 -14.07
CA LEU A 52 -4.45 -9.41 -13.31
C LEU A 52 -3.12 -9.85 -13.97
N GLY A 53 -2.65 -9.14 -14.99
CA GLY A 53 -1.47 -9.46 -15.77
C GLY A 53 -1.70 -10.63 -16.74
N THR A 54 -2.95 -10.87 -17.16
CA THR A 54 -3.26 -11.89 -18.18
C THR A 54 -3.27 -11.23 -19.57
N ASN A 55 -3.10 -12.03 -20.63
CA ASN A 55 -3.15 -11.55 -22.02
C ASN A 55 -2.17 -10.40 -22.35
N GLY A 56 -0.98 -10.39 -21.71
CA GLY A 56 0.07 -9.39 -21.95
C GLY A 56 -0.01 -8.13 -21.09
N GLY A 57 -0.96 -8.05 -20.15
CA GLY A 57 -1.02 -6.98 -19.15
C GLY A 57 0.07 -7.07 -18.07
N CYS A 58 0.20 -6.03 -17.25
CA CYS A 58 1.27 -5.90 -16.25
C CYS A 58 0.82 -6.17 -14.81
N GLY A 59 -0.49 -6.32 -14.56
CA GLY A 59 -1.03 -6.53 -13.22
C GLY A 59 -1.16 -5.20 -12.46
N ALA A 60 -2.34 -4.59 -12.49
CA ALA A 60 -2.62 -3.33 -11.80
C ALA A 60 -4.09 -3.18 -11.40
N SER A 61 -4.35 -2.28 -10.45
CA SER A 61 -5.69 -1.79 -10.14
C SER A 61 -5.73 -0.28 -10.14
N TRP A 62 -6.90 0.28 -10.42
CA TRP A 62 -7.16 1.71 -10.39
C TRP A 62 -8.65 1.95 -10.17
N SER A 63 -9.04 3.16 -9.77
CA SER A 63 -10.42 3.63 -9.88
C SER A 63 -10.56 4.65 -11.00
N TYR A 64 -11.76 4.73 -11.58
CA TYR A 64 -12.08 5.72 -12.60
C TYR A 64 -13.50 6.28 -12.39
N ASP A 65 -13.60 7.61 -12.33
CA ASP A 65 -14.88 8.32 -12.34
C ASP A 65 -15.11 8.93 -13.73
N LYS A 66 -16.13 8.42 -14.43
CA LYS A 66 -16.50 8.85 -15.79
C LYS A 66 -17.01 10.28 -15.84
N SER A 67 -17.59 10.78 -14.75
CA SER A 67 -18.20 12.12 -14.70
C SER A 67 -17.14 13.21 -14.58
N SER A 68 -16.15 13.00 -13.70
CA SER A 68 -15.02 13.92 -13.50
C SER A 68 -13.82 13.61 -14.39
N ARG A 69 -13.84 12.48 -15.12
CA ARG A 69 -12.71 11.97 -15.93
C ARG A 69 -11.42 11.84 -15.11
N SER A 70 -11.57 11.44 -13.85
CA SER A 70 -10.46 11.24 -12.91
C SER A 70 -10.13 9.76 -12.77
N MET A 71 -8.85 9.42 -12.92
CA MET A 71 -8.31 8.08 -12.72
C MET A 71 -7.33 8.09 -11.55
N ILE A 72 -7.46 7.16 -10.61
CA ILE A 72 -6.51 7.01 -9.49
C ILE A 72 -5.91 5.61 -9.53
N SER A 73 -4.60 5.49 -9.73
CA SER A 73 -3.87 4.21 -9.70
C SER A 73 -3.42 3.87 -8.28
N TYR A 74 -3.82 2.72 -7.75
CA TYR A 74 -3.46 2.22 -6.40
C TYR A 74 -3.68 0.71 -6.32
N ASP A 75 -3.08 0.07 -5.30
CA ASP A 75 -3.31 -1.35 -5.05
C ASP A 75 -4.61 -1.58 -4.27
N THR A 76 -5.42 -2.52 -4.75
CA THR A 76 -6.57 -3.08 -4.03
C THR A 76 -6.17 -4.36 -3.30
N VAL A 77 -7.02 -4.88 -2.41
CA VAL A 77 -6.81 -6.17 -1.73
C VAL A 77 -6.48 -7.29 -2.74
N PRO A 78 -7.25 -7.51 -3.82
CA PRO A 78 -6.91 -8.51 -4.84
C PRO A 78 -5.55 -8.29 -5.52
N MET A 79 -5.13 -7.04 -5.71
CA MET A 79 -3.82 -6.74 -6.29
C MET A 79 -2.68 -7.06 -5.32
N VAL A 80 -2.85 -6.79 -4.03
CA VAL A 80 -1.87 -7.20 -3.01
C VAL A 80 -1.80 -8.72 -2.89
N GLU A 81 -2.91 -9.45 -3.00
CA GLU A 81 -2.88 -10.92 -3.08
C GLU A 81 -2.06 -11.40 -4.28
N LYS A 82 -2.25 -10.78 -5.46
CA LYS A 82 -1.47 -11.09 -6.67
C LYS A 82 0.02 -10.82 -6.48
N LYS A 83 0.39 -9.67 -5.90
CA LYS A 83 1.78 -9.32 -5.62
C LYS A 83 2.40 -10.20 -4.54
N THR A 84 1.62 -10.61 -3.54
CA THR A 84 2.04 -11.57 -2.52
C THR A 84 2.37 -12.91 -3.15
N LYS A 85 1.51 -13.41 -4.04
CA LYS A 85 1.82 -14.62 -4.83
C LYS A 85 3.10 -14.45 -5.65
N TYR A 86 3.28 -13.30 -6.30
CA TYR A 86 4.51 -13.02 -7.05
C TYR A 86 5.77 -13.05 -6.17
N ILE A 87 5.70 -12.45 -4.97
CA ILE A 87 6.79 -12.48 -3.97
C ILE A 87 7.16 -13.92 -3.61
N ILE A 88 6.15 -14.77 -3.34
CA ILE A 88 6.35 -16.19 -2.99
C ILE A 88 6.93 -16.97 -4.19
N ASP A 89 6.30 -16.87 -5.36
CA ASP A 89 6.68 -17.62 -6.57
C ASP A 89 8.10 -17.27 -7.03
N LYS A 90 8.56 -16.04 -6.77
CA LYS A 90 9.91 -15.57 -7.14
C LYS A 90 10.93 -15.66 -6.00
N GLY A 91 10.54 -16.11 -4.81
CA GLY A 91 11.44 -16.18 -3.66
C GLY A 91 12.02 -14.82 -3.26
N LEU A 92 11.22 -13.76 -3.34
CA LEU A 92 11.63 -12.44 -2.84
C LEU A 92 11.64 -12.42 -1.31
N GLY A 93 12.39 -11.49 -0.71
CA GLY A 93 12.59 -11.43 0.74
C GLY A 93 11.42 -10.86 1.54
N GLY A 94 10.37 -10.37 0.89
CA GLY A 94 9.19 -9.83 1.55
C GLY A 94 8.57 -8.61 0.86
N GLY A 95 7.63 -7.97 1.55
CA GLY A 95 6.97 -6.73 1.16
C GLY A 95 7.39 -5.56 2.04
N MET A 96 7.39 -4.36 1.46
CA MET A 96 7.57 -3.08 2.16
C MET A 96 6.47 -2.12 1.71
N TRP A 97 6.02 -1.24 2.61
CA TRP A 97 4.98 -0.26 2.30
C TRP A 97 5.43 1.17 2.51
N TRP A 98 4.92 2.06 1.66
CA TRP A 98 4.99 3.51 1.84
C TRP A 98 3.57 4.10 1.83
N GLU A 99 3.06 4.70 2.90
CA GLU A 99 3.53 4.58 4.29
C GLU A 99 2.37 4.18 5.22
N ALA A 100 2.69 3.77 6.45
CA ALA A 100 1.78 3.07 7.35
C ALA A 100 0.45 3.81 7.61
N SER A 101 0.44 5.15 7.64
CA SER A 101 -0.78 5.91 7.93
C SER A 101 -1.82 5.88 6.81
N GLY A 102 -1.43 5.47 5.60
CA GLY A 102 -2.29 5.37 4.43
C GLY A 102 -3.15 4.10 4.38
N ASP A 103 -2.88 3.08 5.20
CA ASP A 103 -3.64 1.84 5.21
C ASP A 103 -5.07 2.03 5.76
N ARG A 104 -6.01 1.17 5.37
CA ARG A 104 -7.42 1.24 5.83
C ARG A 104 -7.60 0.86 7.29
N ASP A 105 -6.78 -0.08 7.77
CA ASP A 105 -6.79 -0.51 9.17
C ASP A 105 -5.37 -0.60 9.74
N PRO A 106 -4.71 0.55 9.96
CA PRO A 106 -3.30 0.59 10.36
C PRO A 106 -3.08 0.14 11.82
N ARG A 107 -4.14 -0.06 12.60
CA ARG A 107 -4.06 -0.47 14.00
C ARG A 107 -4.12 -1.98 14.17
N THR A 108 -5.08 -2.64 13.52
CA THR A 108 -5.27 -4.09 13.65
C THR A 108 -4.78 -4.88 12.45
N ALA A 109 -4.53 -4.22 11.32
CA ALA A 109 -4.05 -4.82 10.07
C ALA A 109 -4.91 -6.04 9.64
N GLU A 110 -6.23 -5.93 9.72
CA GLU A 110 -7.14 -7.00 9.33
C GLU A 110 -7.52 -6.88 7.86
N LYS A 111 -7.30 -7.95 7.07
CA LYS A 111 -7.70 -7.99 5.65
C LYS A 111 -9.20 -7.77 5.47
N ALA A 112 -10.01 -8.29 6.38
CA ALA A 112 -11.48 -8.14 6.34
C ALA A 112 -11.94 -6.68 6.43
N LYS A 113 -11.12 -5.79 7.02
CA LYS A 113 -11.35 -4.34 7.08
C LYS A 113 -10.71 -3.60 5.90
N GLY A 114 -10.10 -4.34 4.97
CA GLY A 114 -9.43 -3.81 3.79
C GLY A 114 -7.95 -3.47 4.00
N SER A 115 -7.29 -3.89 5.08
CA SER A 115 -5.85 -3.62 5.26
C SER A 115 -5.02 -4.29 4.16
N LEU A 116 -4.18 -3.51 3.47
CA LEU A 116 -3.22 -4.06 2.50
C LEU A 116 -2.05 -4.76 3.17
N ILE A 117 -1.57 -4.24 4.31
CA ILE A 117 -0.53 -4.89 5.11
C ILE A 117 -1.05 -6.24 5.62
N GLY A 118 -2.26 -6.26 6.19
CA GLY A 118 -2.95 -7.47 6.65
C GLY A 118 -3.13 -8.51 5.56
N THR A 119 -3.55 -8.06 4.37
CA THR A 119 -3.68 -8.93 3.19
C THR A 119 -2.38 -9.66 2.87
N PHE A 120 -1.25 -8.96 2.89
CA PHE A 120 0.06 -9.57 2.65
C PHE A 120 0.44 -10.55 3.77
N VAL A 121 0.30 -10.13 5.03
CA VAL A 121 0.70 -10.94 6.20
C VAL A 121 -0.08 -12.26 6.26
N GLU A 122 -1.40 -12.20 6.00
CA GLU A 122 -2.22 -13.41 5.86
C GLU A 122 -1.76 -14.26 4.66
N GLY A 123 -1.46 -13.63 3.52
CA GLY A 123 -1.07 -14.31 2.28
C GLY A 123 0.28 -15.05 2.36
N VAL A 124 1.24 -14.56 3.15
CA VAL A 124 2.52 -15.26 3.39
C VAL A 124 2.41 -16.37 4.46
N GLY A 125 1.25 -16.51 5.12
CA GLY A 125 0.94 -17.67 5.96
C GLY A 125 1.88 -17.88 7.14
N GLY A 126 2.39 -16.80 7.75
CA GLY A 126 3.34 -16.89 8.88
C GLY A 126 4.79 -17.15 8.48
N GLY A 127 5.13 -17.08 7.18
CA GLY A 127 6.49 -17.16 6.65
C GLY A 127 7.36 -15.92 6.90
N LEU A 128 7.11 -15.18 7.99
CA LEU A 128 7.93 -14.02 8.35
C LEU A 128 9.27 -14.48 8.93
N GLU A 129 10.32 -13.72 8.61
CA GLU A 129 11.63 -13.91 9.23
C GLU A 129 11.53 -13.76 10.75
N LYS A 130 12.18 -14.68 11.46
CA LYS A 130 12.23 -14.68 12.92
C LYS A 130 13.63 -14.31 13.35
N HIS A 131 13.81 -13.06 13.77
CA HIS A 131 15.05 -12.55 14.30
C HIS A 131 14.75 -11.65 15.51
N GLU A 132 15.45 -11.86 16.62
CA GLU A 132 15.28 -11.01 17.81
C GLU A 132 15.82 -9.61 17.54
N ASN A 133 15.17 -8.58 18.06
CA ASN A 133 15.65 -7.21 17.97
C ASN A 133 16.75 -6.92 19.02
N ALA A 134 17.45 -5.80 18.86
CA ALA A 134 18.37 -5.31 19.89
C ALA A 134 17.60 -4.46 20.90
N LEU A 135 17.62 -4.86 22.17
CA LEU A 135 17.04 -4.09 23.29
C LEU A 135 18.09 -3.45 24.20
N SER A 136 19.36 -3.87 24.08
CA SER A 136 20.45 -3.36 24.90
C SER A 136 21.24 -2.29 24.14
N PHE A 137 21.19 -1.06 24.64
CA PHE A 137 21.94 0.08 24.11
C PHE A 137 22.77 0.72 25.24
N PRO A 138 23.80 0.02 25.77
CA PRO A 138 24.54 0.46 26.97
C PRO A 138 25.27 1.80 26.80
N GLU A 139 25.60 2.16 25.56
CA GLU A 139 26.28 3.42 25.20
C GLU A 139 25.31 4.56 24.83
N SER A 140 23.99 4.35 24.96
CA SER A 140 23.01 5.40 24.73
C SER A 140 23.26 6.60 25.66
N GLN A 141 23.27 7.81 25.11
CA GLN A 141 23.30 9.05 25.91
C GLN A 141 22.01 9.27 26.71
N TYR A 142 20.91 8.59 26.33
CA TYR A 142 19.61 8.69 26.99
C TYR A 142 19.47 7.62 28.07
N ASP A 143 19.34 8.04 29.34
CA ASP A 143 19.31 7.13 30.48
C ASP A 143 18.07 6.22 30.50
N ASN A 144 16.92 6.69 30.02
CA ASN A 144 15.72 5.87 29.88
C ASN A 144 15.92 4.72 28.86
N LEU A 145 16.52 4.99 27.70
CA LEU A 145 16.83 3.97 26.69
C LEU A 145 17.92 3.01 27.19
N LYS A 146 18.96 3.54 27.85
CA LYS A 146 20.04 2.75 28.46
C LYS A 146 19.51 1.79 29.53
N ALA A 147 18.55 2.24 30.34
CA ALA A 147 17.86 1.44 31.33
C ALA A 147 16.75 0.55 30.76
N GLY A 148 16.61 0.45 29.43
CA GLY A 148 15.62 -0.41 28.76
C GLY A 148 14.17 0.04 28.95
N PHE A 149 13.92 1.34 29.12
CA PHE A 149 12.60 1.91 29.43
C PHE A 149 11.90 1.20 30.60
N GLY A 150 12.62 0.98 31.72
CA GLY A 150 12.07 0.34 32.92
C GLY A 150 10.69 0.85 33.35
N GLU A 151 9.91 0.00 34.00
CA GLU A 151 8.54 0.33 34.42
C GLU A 151 8.53 1.57 35.35
N LYS A 152 7.52 2.43 35.15
CA LYS A 152 7.21 3.53 36.06
C LYS A 152 6.53 3.02 37.33
#